data_AF-A0A7W0FFS6-F1
#
_entry.id   AF-A0A7W0FFS6-F1
#
_cell.length_a   1.000
_cell.length_b   1.000
_cell.length_c   1.000
_cell.angle_alpha   90.00
_cell.angle_beta   90.00
_cell.angle_gamma   90.00
#
_symmetry.space_group_name_H-M   'P 1'
#
loop_
_entity.id
_entity.type
_entity.pdbx_description
1 polymer ?
#
loop_
_entity_poly.entity_id
_entity_poly.type
_entity_poly.pdbx_seq_one_letter_code
_entity_poly.pdbx_strand_id
1 'polypeptide(L)'
;GASTKGNVILQYCGITKNDLPYIAEVNPDKFGCYTPGTHIPIISEQQARDMQPNYFFVLPWHFRKSIIEREQEYLNKGGVLVFPLPEIELFSQSTGRK
;
A
#
# COMPACT_ATOMS: atom_id res chain seq x y z
N GLY A 1 4.01 0.48 -2.24
CA GLY A 1 5.22 1.05 -2.87
C GLY A 1 6.34 1.11 -1.85
N ALA A 2 7.55 0.64 -2.20
CA ALA A 2 8.72 0.66 -1.33
C ALA A 2 9.47 2.00 -1.49
N SER A 3 8.88 3.09 -0.97
CA SER A 3 9.42 4.44 -1.09
C SER A 3 10.31 4.82 0.11
N THR A 4 11.28 5.71 -0.10
CA THR A 4 12.15 6.22 0.98
C THR A 4 11.34 6.86 2.11
N LYS A 5 10.35 7.69 1.76
CA LYS A 5 9.47 8.36 2.74
C LYS A 5 8.56 7.35 3.47
N GLY A 6 8.06 6.35 2.75
CA GLY A 6 7.30 5.24 3.33
C GLY A 6 8.11 4.45 4.34
N ASN A 7 9.39 4.19 4.04
CA ASN A 7 10.29 3.47 4.93
C ASN A 7 10.56 4.21 6.25
N VAL A 8 10.47 5.54 6.26
CA VAL A 8 10.54 6.34 7.49
C VAL A 8 9.30 6.09 8.35
N ILE A 9 8.10 6.07 7.77
CA ILE A 9 6.85 5.75 8.51
C ILE A 9 6.95 4.36 9.12
N LEU A 10 7.37 3.36 8.34
CA LEU A 10 7.48 1.98 8.81
C LEU A 10 8.36 1.88 10.05
N GLN A 11 9.58 2.44 9.99
CA GLN A 11 10.53 2.37 11.10
C GLN A 11 10.11 3.24 12.30
N TYR A 12 9.64 4.46 12.05
CA TYR A 12 9.25 5.40 13.11
C TYR A 12 8.07 4.87 13.92
N CYS A 13 7.08 4.29 13.24
CA CYS A 13 5.88 3.73 13.88
C CYS A 13 6.06 2.28 14.37
N GLY A 14 7.23 1.66 14.14
CA GLY A 14 7.47 0.26 14.52
C GLY A 14 6.62 -0.75 13.75
N ILE A 15 6.20 -0.43 12.52
CA ILE A 15 5.38 -1.31 11.68
C ILE A 15 6.27 -2.41 11.10
N THR A 16 5.89 -3.66 11.33
CA THR A 16 6.66 -4.83 10.94
C THR A 16 5.91 -5.70 9.92
N LYS A 17 6.53 -6.79 9.47
CA LYS A 17 5.89 -7.81 8.64
C LYS A 17 4.68 -8.49 9.29
N ASN A 18 4.52 -8.37 10.61
CA ASN A 18 3.34 -8.89 11.30
C ASN A 18 2.11 -8.01 11.06
N ASP A 19 2.33 -6.72 10.75
CA ASP A 19 1.29 -5.72 10.52
C ASP A 19 1.05 -5.52 9.01
N LEU A 20 2.13 -5.41 8.24
CA LEU A 20 2.14 -5.29 6.78
C LEU A 20 3.04 -6.40 6.20
N PRO A 21 2.49 -7.56 5.81
CA PRO A 21 3.29 -8.73 5.46
C PRO A 21 4.10 -8.57 4.17
N TYR A 22 3.68 -7.67 3.27
CA TYR A 22 4.34 -7.42 1.99
C TYR A 22 4.26 -5.95 1.60
N ILE A 23 5.27 -5.47 0.85
CA ILE A 23 5.22 -4.20 0.14
C ILE A 23 5.07 -4.44 -1.36
N ALA A 24 3.95 -4.01 -1.93
CA ALA A 24 3.75 -4.00 -3.38
C ALA A 24 4.59 -2.89 -4.05
N GLU A 25 5.25 -3.18 -5.17
CA GLU A 25 6.14 -2.25 -5.87
C GLU A 25 5.99 -2.37 -7.40
N VAL A 26 6.25 -1.27 -8.11
CA VAL A 26 6.23 -1.21 -9.59
C VAL A 26 7.59 -1.45 -10.20
N ASN A 27 8.68 -1.06 -9.51
CA ASN A 27 10.04 -1.23 -10.02
C ASN A 27 10.50 -2.70 -9.87
N PRO A 28 10.72 -3.44 -10.98
CA PRO A 28 11.14 -4.83 -10.94
C PRO A 28 12.47 -5.07 -10.23
N ASP A 29 13.38 -4.10 -10.22
CA ASP A 29 14.68 -4.22 -9.57
C ASP A 29 14.58 -4.42 -8.05
N LYS A 30 13.43 -4.09 -7.46
CA LYS A 30 13.17 -4.24 -6.03
C LYS A 30 12.46 -5.54 -5.68
N PHE A 31 11.98 -6.30 -6.66
CA PHE A 31 11.22 -7.52 -6.38
C PHE A 31 12.16 -8.57 -5.76
N GLY A 32 11.71 -9.20 -4.67
CA GLY A 32 12.53 -10.14 -3.90
C GLY A 32 13.51 -9.47 -2.92
N CYS A 33 13.61 -8.13 -2.93
CA CYS A 33 14.31 -7.39 -1.89
C CYS A 33 13.43 -7.20 -0.64
N TYR A 34 13.96 -6.50 0.36
CA TYR A 34 13.30 -6.21 1.63
C TYR A 34 13.38 -4.73 1.99
N THR A 35 12.42 -4.23 2.76
CA THR A 35 12.51 -2.88 3.31
C THR A 35 13.67 -2.77 4.31
N PRO A 36 14.47 -1.69 4.28
CA PRO A 36 15.54 -1.48 5.24
C PRO A 36 15.00 -1.34 6.68
N GLY A 37 15.61 -2.04 7.64
CA GLY A 37 15.26 -1.99 9.07
C GLY A 37 14.09 -2.90 9.44
N THR A 38 12.94 -2.77 8.76
CA THR A 38 11.74 -3.57 9.09
C THR A 38 11.67 -4.92 8.39
N HIS A 39 12.52 -5.17 7.40
CA HIS A 39 12.66 -6.45 6.69
C HIS A 39 11.35 -7.01 6.12
N ILE A 40 10.47 -6.13 5.63
CA ILE A 40 9.23 -6.51 4.97
C ILE A 40 9.56 -6.89 3.51
N PRO A 41 9.16 -8.09 3.03
CA PRO A 41 9.43 -8.51 1.66
C PRO A 41 8.72 -7.63 0.63
N ILE A 42 9.43 -7.34 -0.47
CA ILE A 42 8.93 -6.54 -1.58
C ILE A 42 8.52 -7.46 -2.74
N ILE A 43 7.27 -7.34 -3.17
CA ILE A 43 6.65 -8.14 -4.24
C ILE A 43 6.09 -7.24 -5.33
N SER A 44 5.78 -7.83 -6.49
CA SER A 44 5.12 -7.08 -7.57
C SER A 44 3.68 -6.70 -7.19
N GLU A 45 3.16 -5.63 -7.78
CA GLU A 45 1.75 -5.25 -7.60
C GLU A 45 0.78 -6.36 -8.02
N GLN A 46 1.11 -7.13 -9.05
CA GLN A 46 0.26 -8.25 -9.48
C GLN A 46 0.14 -9.31 -8.39
N GLN A 47 1.27 -9.76 -7.83
CA GLN A 47 1.28 -10.72 -6.72
C GLN A 47 0.47 -10.20 -5.52
N ALA A 48 0.60 -8.91 -5.20
CA ALA A 48 -0.17 -8.30 -4.12
C ALA A 48 -1.68 -8.27 -4.41
N ARG A 49 -2.10 -8.01 -5.65
CA ARG A 49 -3.52 -8.04 -6.06
C ARG A 49 -4.11 -9.46 -6.03
N ASP A 50 -3.32 -10.46 -6.44
CA ASP A 50 -3.74 -11.86 -6.47
C ASP A 50 -4.04 -12.40 -5.06
N MET A 51 -3.44 -11.80 -4.01
CA MET A 51 -3.74 -12.09 -2.61
C MET A 51 -5.09 -11.51 -2.14
N GLN A 52 -5.76 -10.68 -2.94
CA GLN A 52 -7.05 -10.04 -2.65
C GLN A 52 -7.12 -9.34 -1.27
N PRO A 53 -6.19 -8.41 -0.96
CA PRO A 53 -6.13 -7.77 0.35
C PRO A 53 -7.33 -6.85 0.59
N ASN A 54 -7.90 -6.86 1.80
CA ASN A 54 -8.97 -5.92 2.15
C ASN A 54 -8.49 -4.46 2.20
N TYR A 55 -7.20 -4.26 2.52
CA TYR A 55 -6.59 -2.94 2.64
C TYR A 55 -5.25 -2.88 1.92
N PHE A 56 -5.00 -1.76 1.22
CA PHE A 56 -3.67 -1.34 0.85
C PHE A 56 -3.24 -0.12 1.65
N PHE A 57 -2.12 -0.23 2.36
CA PHE A 57 -1.51 0.89 3.06
C PHE A 57 -0.60 1.69 2.13
N VAL A 58 -1.00 2.92 1.81
CA VAL A 58 -0.40 3.73 0.76
C VAL A 58 0.82 4.51 1.27
N LEU A 59 1.96 3.82 1.35
CA LEU A 59 3.26 4.39 1.74
C LEU A 59 3.79 5.52 0.84
N PRO A 60 3.46 5.62 -0.45
CA PRO A 60 3.79 6.81 -1.24
C PRO A 60 2.57 7.76 -1.33
N TRP A 61 2.04 8.17 -0.17
CA TRP A 61 0.77 8.91 -0.01
C TRP A 61 0.63 10.19 -0.83
N HIS A 62 1.74 10.88 -1.12
CA HIS A 62 1.75 12.10 -1.93
C HIS A 62 1.30 11.88 -3.39
N PHE A 63 1.33 10.63 -3.88
CA PHE A 63 0.76 10.24 -5.18
C PHE A 63 -0.73 9.83 -5.08
N ARG A 64 -1.45 10.30 -4.06
CA ARG A 64 -2.86 9.93 -3.78
C ARG A 64 -3.73 9.90 -5.02
N LYS A 65 -3.74 10.97 -5.81
CA LYS A 65 -4.60 11.09 -7.01
C LYS A 65 -4.30 9.99 -8.03
N SER A 66 -3.04 9.84 -8.43
CA SER A 66 -2.66 8.85 -9.46
C SER A 66 -2.82 7.41 -8.97
N ILE A 67 -2.62 7.15 -7.67
CA ILE A 67 -2.87 5.84 -7.08
C ILE A 67 -4.36 5.54 -7.14
N ILE A 68 -5.23 6.45 -6.69
CA ILE A 68 -6.69 6.25 -6.79
C ILE A 68 -7.11 5.98 -8.23
N GLU A 69 -6.63 6.75 -9.20
CA GLU A 69 -6.95 6.59 -10.62
C GLU A 69 -6.53 5.21 -11.17
N ARG A 70 -5.38 4.67 -10.73
CA ARG A 70 -4.89 3.36 -11.15
C ARG A 70 -5.57 2.20 -10.43
N GLU A 71 -5.96 2.39 -9.17
CA GLU A 71 -6.51 1.34 -8.30
C GLU A 71 -8.04 1.18 -8.41
N GLN A 72 -8.66 1.69 -9.47
CA GLN A 72 -10.13 1.66 -9.63
C GLN A 72 -10.71 0.24 -9.61
N GLU A 73 -10.06 -0.73 -10.25
CA GLU A 73 -10.54 -2.12 -10.22
C GLU A 73 -10.52 -2.72 -8.81
N TYR A 74 -9.44 -2.46 -8.05
CA TYR A 74 -9.30 -2.89 -6.67
C TYR A 74 -10.41 -2.28 -5.78
N LEU A 75 -10.62 -0.97 -5.93
CA LEU A 75 -11.65 -0.23 -5.22
C LEU A 75 -13.07 -0.70 -5.57
N ASN A 76 -13.34 -1.01 -6.84
CA ASN A 76 -14.64 -1.53 -7.30
C ASN A 76 -14.94 -2.93 -6.75
N LYS A 77 -13.91 -3.70 -6.42
CA LYS A 77 -14.03 -5.01 -5.74
C LYS A 77 -14.22 -4.87 -4.22
N GLY A 78 -14.38 -3.64 -3.70
CA GLY A 78 -14.57 -3.38 -2.27
C GLY A 78 -13.28 -3.20 -1.49
N GLY A 79 -12.13 -3.10 -2.17
CA GLY A 79 -10.85 -2.80 -1.54
C GLY A 79 -10.80 -1.38 -0.96
N VAL A 80 -9.93 -1.18 0.03
CA VAL A 80 -9.78 0.12 0.72
C VAL A 80 -8.33 0.57 0.67
N LEU A 81 -8.10 1.81 0.25
CA LEU A 81 -6.79 2.46 0.33
C LEU A 81 -6.69 3.22 1.65
N VAL A 82 -5.62 2.98 2.41
CA VAL A 82 -5.34 3.68 3.67
C VAL A 82 -4.19 4.65 3.44
N PHE A 83 -4.46 5.94 3.54
CA PHE A 83 -3.47 7.00 3.44
C PHE A 83 -3.02 7.38 4.86
N PRO A 84 -1.74 7.23 5.23
CA PRO A 84 -1.29 7.48 6.59
C PRO A 84 -1.06 8.96 6.93
N LEU A 85 -1.01 9.84 5.93
CA LEU A 85 -0.66 11.25 6.09
C LEU A 85 -1.43 12.11 5.07
N PRO A 86 -1.69 13.40 5.38
CA PRO A 86 -1.32 14.11 6.61
C PRO A 86 -2.13 13.70 7.84
N GLU A 87 -3.34 13.19 7.63
CA GLU A 87 -4.16 12.49 8.62
C GLU A 87 -4.44 11.09 8.09
N ILE A 88 -4.80 10.16 8.98
CA ILE A 88 -5.18 8.82 8.56
C ILE A 88 -6.53 8.90 7.85
N GLU A 89 -6.55 8.55 6.57
CA GLU A 89 -7.74 8.56 5.73
C GLU A 89 -7.97 7.17 5.14
N LEU A 90 -9.22 6.69 5.21
CA LEU A 90 -9.66 5.52 4.46
C LEU A 90 -10.40 5.97 3.20
N PHE A 91 -9.92 5.53 2.05
CA PHE A 91 -10.55 5.79 0.76
C PHE A 91 -11.10 4.48 0.18
N SER A 92 -12.40 4.47 -0.08
CA SER A 92 -13.12 3.37 -0.72
C SER A 92 -14.14 3.96 -1.69
N GLN A 93 -14.64 3.16 -2.63
CA GLN A 93 -15.79 3.60 -3.43
C GLN A 93 -16.98 3.81 -2.50
N SER A 94 -17.69 4.92 -2.68
CA SER A 94 -18.96 5.14 -2.00
C SER A 94 -19.91 4.02 -2.42
N THR A 95 -20.18 3.09 -1.50
CA THR A 95 -21.29 2.16 -1.65
C THR A 95 -22.51 3.05 -1.66
N GLY A 96 -23.14 3.22 -2.84
CA GLY A 96 -24.32 4.05 -2.97
C GLY A 96 -25.33 3.61 -1.92
N ARG A 97 -25.52 4.43 -0.87
CA ARG A 97 -26.71 4.38 -0.03
C ARG A 97 -27.86 4.74 -0.96
N LYS A 98 -28.55 3.73 -1.47
CA LYS A 98 -29.97 3.84 -1.76
C LYS A 98 -30.72 3.81 -0.44
#